data_AF-A0A923WFI7-F1
#
_entry.id   AF-A0A923WFI7-F1
#
_cell.length_a   1.000
_cell.length_b   1.000
_cell.length_c   1.000
_cell.angle_alpha   90.00
_cell.angle_beta   90.00
_cell.angle_gamma   90.00
#
_symmetry.space_group_name_H-M   'P 1'
#
loop_
_entity.id
_entity.type
_entity.pdbx_description
1 polymer ?
#
loop_
_entity_poly.entity_id
_entity_poly.type
_entity_poly.pdbx_seq_one_letter_code
_entity_poly.pdbx_strand_id
1 'polypeptide(L)'
;MVKGQVEIPMEGKITKLVLLDTIKGMTYPEISIGKKVTVLNAGFLVSIDNGFPMDAMLQMYFLDSTNVIIDSLFAKGPQLILSGQIDANGKVTSSTHTLMKELFNEQRYSRITKTKNAALYVFFRTANNGTVPVKIYPSYKIKSNIAIDVKADVSF
;
A
#
# COMPACT_ATOMS: atom_id res chain seq x y z
N MET A 1 10.68 -48.06 -4.68
CA MET A 1 10.82 -46.59 -4.48
C MET A 1 9.51 -46.08 -3.92
N VAL A 2 9.52 -45.48 -2.73
CA VAL A 2 8.33 -44.82 -2.16
C VAL A 2 8.37 -43.35 -2.57
N LYS A 3 7.35 -42.88 -3.27
CA LYS A 3 7.14 -41.45 -3.55
C LYS A 3 6.21 -40.91 -2.47
N GLY A 4 6.71 -40.00 -1.63
CA GLY A 4 5.87 -39.20 -0.75
C GLY A 4 5.46 -37.92 -1.46
N GLN A 5 4.16 -37.64 -1.52
CA GLN A 5 3.62 -36.32 -1.85
C GLN A 5 3.10 -35.69 -0.55
N VAL A 6 3.57 -34.48 -0.26
CA VAL A 6 3.06 -33.64 0.83
C VAL A 6 2.26 -32.52 0.19
N GLU A 7 0.96 -32.47 0.48
CA GLU A 7 0.11 -31.34 0.14
C GLU A 7 0.02 -30.45 1.39
N ILE A 8 0.50 -29.22 1.29
CA ILE A 8 0.38 -28.24 2.37
C ILE A 8 -0.88 -27.41 2.09
N PRO A 9 -1.99 -27.64 2.82
CA PRO A 9 -3.16 -26.77 2.68
C PRO A 9 -2.79 -25.38 3.17
N MET A 10 -3.04 -24.35 2.36
CA MET A 10 -2.94 -22.95 2.78
C MET A 10 -4.19 -22.54 3.55
N GLU A 11 -4.43 -23.22 4.68
CA GLU A 11 -5.50 -22.97 5.62
C GLU A 11 -4.91 -22.68 7.00
N GLY A 12 -5.31 -21.58 7.62
CA GLY A 12 -4.81 -21.27 8.95
C GLY A 12 -5.18 -19.88 9.46
N LYS A 13 -4.52 -19.51 10.56
CA LYS A 13 -4.63 -18.20 11.21
C LYS A 13 -3.28 -17.50 11.09
N ILE A 14 -3.26 -16.40 10.33
CA ILE A 14 -2.07 -15.55 10.18
C ILE A 14 -2.28 -14.34 11.09
N THR A 15 -1.51 -14.31 12.18
CA THR A 15 -1.60 -13.24 13.19
C THR A 15 -0.59 -12.14 12.96
N LYS A 16 0.57 -12.45 12.36
CA LYS A 16 1.66 -11.49 12.12
C LYS A 16 2.48 -11.87 10.89
N LEU A 17 1.95 -11.58 9.70
CA LEU A 17 2.74 -11.62 8.47
C LEU A 17 3.13 -10.19 8.08
N VAL A 18 4.41 -9.97 7.84
CA VAL A 18 4.93 -8.66 7.42
C VAL A 18 5.57 -8.82 6.04
N LEU A 19 5.16 -7.98 5.11
CA LEU A 19 5.83 -7.78 3.83
C LEU A 19 6.58 -6.45 3.91
N LEU A 20 7.87 -6.51 3.64
CA LEU A 20 8.73 -5.35 3.49
C LEU A 20 9.37 -5.44 2.10
N ASP A 21 9.16 -4.40 1.29
CA ASP A 21 9.73 -4.32 -0.06
C ASP A 21 10.29 -2.91 -0.32
N THR A 22 11.18 -2.78 -1.29
CA THR A 22 11.78 -1.50 -1.69
C THR A 22 11.46 -1.18 -3.15
N ILE A 23 10.76 -0.08 -3.35
CA ILE A 23 10.53 0.53 -4.66
C ILE A 23 11.73 1.40 -5.00
N LYS A 24 12.33 1.22 -6.18
CA LYS A 24 13.49 1.98 -6.66
C LYS A 24 13.18 2.69 -7.97
N GLY A 25 13.87 3.79 -8.23
CA GLY A 25 13.77 4.52 -9.49
C GLY A 25 12.46 5.27 -9.66
N MET A 26 11.83 5.70 -8.56
CA MET A 26 10.64 6.56 -8.62
C MET A 26 10.97 7.87 -9.31
N THR A 27 10.05 8.33 -10.15
CA THR A 27 10.09 9.64 -10.79
C THR A 27 8.84 10.43 -10.39
N TYR A 28 8.96 11.75 -10.43
CA TYR A 28 7.89 12.67 -10.09
C TYR A 28 7.65 13.60 -11.27
N PRO A 29 6.42 14.15 -11.43
CA PRO A 29 6.18 15.19 -12.41
C PRO A 29 7.16 16.34 -12.23
N GLU A 30 7.92 16.65 -13.28
CA GLU A 30 8.81 17.81 -13.30
C GLU A 30 7.94 19.07 -13.34
N ILE A 31 7.91 19.79 -12.22
CA ILE A 31 7.31 21.11 -12.15
C ILE A 31 8.47 22.07 -12.00
N SER A 32 8.66 22.97 -12.96
CA SER A 32 9.71 23.98 -12.93
C SER A 32 9.44 24.96 -11.79
N ILE A 33 9.89 24.62 -10.58
CA ILE A 33 9.81 25.49 -9.40
C ILE A 33 10.82 26.64 -9.60
N GLY A 34 10.32 27.75 -10.13
CA GLY A 34 11.05 29.02 -10.33
C GLY A 34 10.12 30.19 -10.02
N LYS A 35 10.61 31.44 -10.15
CA LYS A 35 9.92 32.69 -9.73
C LYS A 35 8.45 32.90 -10.21
N LYS A 36 7.88 32.00 -11.01
CA LYS A 36 6.53 32.08 -11.59
C LYS A 36 5.65 30.84 -11.39
N VAL A 37 6.12 29.75 -10.76
CA VAL A 37 5.31 28.54 -10.52
C VAL A 37 5.54 28.01 -9.10
N THR A 38 4.46 27.94 -8.31
CA THR A 38 4.49 27.44 -6.93
C THR A 38 3.60 26.19 -6.83
N VAL A 39 4.13 25.08 -6.31
CA VAL A 39 3.31 23.90 -6.03
C VAL A 39 2.49 24.16 -4.76
N LEU A 40 1.17 24.16 -4.88
CA LEU A 40 0.29 24.39 -3.74
C LEU A 40 0.12 23.14 -2.89
N ASN A 41 -0.17 22.01 -3.53
CA ASN A 41 -0.36 20.71 -2.88
C ASN A 41 -0.30 19.57 -3.89
N ALA A 42 -0.08 18.35 -3.39
CA ALA A 42 -0.24 17.12 -4.14
C ALA A 42 -1.17 16.15 -3.39
N GLY A 43 -2.03 15.45 -4.12
CA GLY A 43 -2.87 14.39 -3.62
C GLY A 43 -2.37 13.03 -4.07
N PHE A 44 -2.06 12.15 -3.13
CA PHE A 44 -1.82 10.74 -3.40
C PHE A 44 -3.13 9.99 -3.27
N LEU A 45 -3.53 9.29 -4.33
CA LEU A 45 -4.71 8.43 -4.34
C LEU A 45 -4.24 6.98 -4.44
N VAL A 46 -4.56 6.18 -3.43
CA VAL A 46 -4.28 4.74 -3.40
C VAL A 46 -5.61 4.00 -3.43
N SER A 47 -5.83 3.25 -4.51
CA SER A 47 -7.03 2.45 -4.74
C SER A 47 -6.64 0.98 -4.70
N ILE A 48 -7.22 0.23 -3.77
CA ILE A 48 -6.93 -1.20 -3.57
C ILE A 48 -8.24 -1.97 -3.58
N ASP A 49 -8.27 -3.03 -4.38
CA ASP A 49 -9.36 -4.00 -4.41
C ASP A 49 -8.79 -5.33 -3.90
N ASN A 50 -9.15 -5.68 -2.67
CA ASN A 50 -8.59 -6.81 -1.94
C ASN A 50 -9.53 -8.02 -2.02
N GLY A 51 -9.12 -9.06 -2.75
CA GLY A 51 -9.81 -10.35 -2.84
C GLY A 51 -9.26 -11.43 -1.90
N PHE A 52 -8.40 -11.09 -0.94
CA PHE A 52 -7.84 -12.04 0.02
C PHE A 52 -8.57 -11.97 1.38
N PRO A 53 -8.60 -13.06 2.16
CA PRO A 53 -9.27 -13.12 3.47
C PRO A 53 -8.39 -12.53 4.59
N MET A 54 -7.64 -11.47 4.28
CA MET A 54 -6.71 -10.81 5.20
C MET A 54 -6.87 -9.30 5.11
N ASP A 55 -6.99 -8.67 6.27
CA ASP A 55 -6.76 -7.23 6.40
C ASP A 55 -5.28 -6.95 6.21
N ALA A 56 -4.96 -5.76 5.73
CA ALA A 56 -3.61 -5.25 5.66
C ALA A 56 -3.52 -3.84 6.25
N MET A 57 -2.45 -3.55 6.98
CA MET A 57 -2.07 -2.19 7.37
C MET A 57 -0.92 -1.77 6.47
N LEU A 58 -1.17 -0.76 5.63
CA LEU A 58 -0.24 -0.28 4.60
C LEU A 58 0.42 1.02 5.04
N GLN A 59 1.75 1.07 4.93
CA GLN A 59 2.52 2.31 4.97
C GLN A 59 3.63 2.27 3.93
N MET A 60 3.96 3.44 3.39
CA MET A 60 5.13 3.61 2.53
C MET A 60 6.01 4.73 3.11
N TYR A 61 7.31 4.54 3.07
CA TYR A 61 8.29 5.50 3.57
C TYR A 61 9.20 5.93 2.43
N PHE A 62 9.29 7.23 2.15
CA PHE A 62 10.18 7.78 1.14
C PHE A 62 11.60 7.89 1.70
N LEU A 63 12.59 7.44 0.93
CA LEU A 63 13.96 7.26 1.39
C LEU A 63 14.94 8.14 0.61
N ASP A 64 15.96 8.66 1.28
CA ASP A 64 17.11 9.27 0.60
C ASP A 64 18.07 8.22 0.02
N SER A 65 19.19 8.69 -0.55
CA SER A 65 20.23 7.83 -1.13
C SER A 65 20.94 6.95 -0.10
N THR A 66 20.84 7.27 1.19
CA THR A 66 21.42 6.52 2.31
C THR A 66 20.41 5.63 3.03
N ASN A 67 19.19 5.49 2.48
CA ASN A 67 18.06 4.74 3.03
C ASN A 67 17.50 5.32 4.34
N VAL A 68 17.72 6.61 4.61
CA VAL A 68 17.07 7.31 5.73
C VAL A 68 15.67 7.73 5.32
N ILE A 69 14.70 7.55 6.22
CA ILE A 69 13.31 7.96 6.01
C ILE A 69 13.22 9.49 5.99
N ILE A 70 12.75 10.05 4.88
CA ILE A 70 12.55 11.49 4.67
C ILE A 70 11.11 11.90 4.95
N ASP A 71 10.14 11.08 4.54
CA ASP A 71 8.72 11.29 4.79
C ASP A 71 7.96 9.95 4.70
N SER A 72 6.71 9.94 5.10
CA SER A 72 5.79 8.80 4.97
C SER A 72 4.69 9.09 3.96
N LEU A 73 4.10 8.08 3.34
CA LEU A 73 2.91 8.27 2.52
C LEU A 73 1.75 8.76 3.39
N PHE A 74 1.45 8.08 4.50
CA PHE A 74 0.35 8.45 5.39
C PHE A 74 0.88 9.07 6.68
N ALA A 75 0.67 10.38 6.89
CA ALA A 75 1.20 11.09 8.06
C ALA A 75 0.58 10.64 9.39
N LYS A 76 -0.65 10.12 9.35
CA LYS A 76 -1.37 9.61 10.54
C LYS A 76 -1.02 8.15 10.88
N GLY A 77 -0.06 7.56 10.19
CA GLY A 77 0.33 6.17 10.35
C GLY A 77 -0.32 5.23 9.33
N PRO A 78 -0.05 3.91 9.45
CA PRO A 78 -0.50 2.91 8.50
C PRO A 78 -2.02 2.92 8.30
N GLN A 79 -2.46 2.75 7.06
CA GLN A 79 -3.88 2.74 6.72
C GLN A 79 -4.40 1.32 6.56
N LEU A 80 -5.63 1.10 7.02
CA LEU A 80 -6.30 -0.20 6.96
C LEU A 80 -6.87 -0.46 5.56
N ILE A 81 -6.52 -1.60 5.01
CA ILE A 81 -7.12 -2.23 3.84
C ILE A 81 -7.91 -3.43 4.37
N LEU A 82 -9.22 -3.44 4.15
CA LEU A 82 -10.08 -4.50 4.62
C LEU A 82 -9.90 -5.77 3.79
N SER A 83 -10.06 -6.93 4.42
CA SER A 83 -10.17 -8.22 3.72
C SER A 83 -11.35 -8.24 2.74
N GLY A 84 -11.32 -9.16 1.78
CA GLY A 84 -12.53 -9.57 1.09
C GLY A 84 -13.58 -10.13 2.07
N GLN A 85 -14.86 -10.09 1.68
CA GLN A 85 -15.94 -10.62 2.50
C GLN A 85 -15.84 -12.15 2.52
N ILE A 86 -15.89 -12.75 3.71
CA ILE A 86 -15.79 -14.21 3.88
C ILE A 86 -17.14 -14.82 4.28
N ASP A 87 -17.39 -16.06 3.85
CA ASP A 87 -18.51 -16.87 4.31
C ASP A 87 -18.20 -17.60 5.65
N ALA A 88 -19.16 -18.39 6.13
CA ALA A 88 -19.01 -19.19 7.35
C ALA A 88 -17.87 -20.24 7.28
N ASN A 89 -17.40 -20.58 6.08
CA ASN A 89 -16.32 -21.53 5.85
C ASN A 89 -14.95 -20.83 5.66
N GLY A 90 -14.87 -19.50 5.86
CA GLY A 90 -13.64 -18.74 5.69
C GLY A 90 -13.21 -18.54 4.23
N LYS A 91 -14.15 -18.72 3.28
CA LYS A 91 -13.92 -18.49 1.85
C LYS A 91 -14.38 -17.09 1.46
N VAL A 92 -13.54 -16.34 0.77
CA VAL A 92 -13.88 -15.05 0.18
C VAL A 92 -14.96 -15.21 -0.90
N THR A 93 -16.03 -14.45 -0.78
CA THR A 93 -17.17 -14.40 -1.71
C THR A 93 -17.13 -13.15 -2.59
N SER A 94 -16.56 -12.05 -2.09
CA SER A 94 -16.39 -10.79 -2.83
C SER A 94 -15.14 -10.04 -2.36
N SER A 95 -14.54 -9.26 -3.25
CA SER A 95 -13.44 -8.37 -2.88
C SER A 95 -13.96 -7.12 -2.17
N THR A 96 -13.09 -6.49 -1.39
CA THR A 96 -13.40 -5.21 -0.73
C THR A 96 -12.52 -4.11 -1.27
N HIS A 97 -13.16 -3.03 -1.73
CA HIS A 97 -12.48 -1.85 -2.25
C HIS A 97 -12.15 -0.87 -1.12
N THR A 98 -10.92 -0.38 -1.11
CA THR A 98 -10.41 0.65 -0.20
C THR A 98 -9.81 1.77 -1.02
N LEU A 99 -10.28 3.00 -0.80
CA LEU A 99 -9.73 4.21 -1.40
C LEU A 99 -9.13 5.10 -0.31
N MET A 100 -7.84 5.36 -0.40
CA MET A 100 -7.11 6.24 0.52
C MET A 100 -6.62 7.47 -0.23
N LYS A 101 -6.79 8.64 0.39
CA LYS A 101 -6.28 9.90 -0.14
C LYS A 101 -5.40 10.57 0.92
N GLU A 102 -4.14 10.81 0.60
CA GLU A 102 -3.26 11.65 1.41
C GLU A 102 -2.98 12.97 0.69
N LEU A 103 -3.10 14.09 1.41
CA LEU A 103 -2.67 15.40 0.93
C LEU A 103 -1.27 15.73 1.44
N PHE A 104 -0.40 16.10 0.50
CA PHE A 104 0.93 16.62 0.72
C PHE A 104 0.87 18.14 0.52
N ASN A 105 1.28 18.89 1.54
CA ASN A 105 1.56 20.30 1.37
C ASN A 105 2.87 20.50 0.57
N GLU A 106 3.15 21.74 0.18
CA GLU A 106 4.35 22.12 -0.56
C GLU A 106 5.64 21.57 0.06
N GLN A 107 5.80 21.70 1.39
CA GLN A 107 7.01 21.26 2.09
C GLN A 107 7.21 19.74 2.02
N ARG A 108 6.15 18.95 2.27
CA ARG A 108 6.21 17.48 2.16
C ARG A 108 6.50 17.07 0.73
N TYR A 109 5.80 17.68 -0.23
CA TYR A 109 5.98 17.38 -1.66
C TYR A 109 7.43 17.69 -2.11
N SER A 110 7.96 18.86 -1.76
CA SER A 110 9.34 19.26 -2.07
C SER A 110 10.40 18.34 -1.47
N ARG A 111 10.12 17.72 -0.32
CA ARG A 111 11.03 16.72 0.27
C ARG A 111 11.01 15.41 -0.51
N ILE A 112 9.83 14.88 -0.82
CA ILE A 112 9.71 13.56 -1.46
C ILE A 112 10.15 13.57 -2.93
N THR A 113 10.03 14.68 -3.64
CA THR A 113 10.47 14.78 -5.05
C THR A 113 11.99 14.67 -5.23
N LYS A 114 12.75 14.77 -4.13
CA LYS A 114 14.21 14.55 -4.10
C LYS A 114 14.58 13.09 -3.86
N THR A 115 13.61 12.25 -3.50
CA THR A 115 13.82 10.82 -3.24
C THR A 115 13.72 10.02 -4.53
N LYS A 116 14.37 8.86 -4.59
CA LYS A 116 14.24 7.90 -5.70
C LYS A 116 13.77 6.53 -5.24
N ASN A 117 13.77 6.31 -3.93
CA ASN A 117 13.51 5.04 -3.29
C ASN A 117 12.39 5.19 -2.27
N ALA A 118 11.58 4.15 -2.11
CA ALA A 118 10.62 4.05 -1.02
C ALA A 118 10.62 2.63 -0.44
N ALA A 119 10.42 2.51 0.86
CA ALA A 119 10.13 1.25 1.52
C ALA A 119 8.61 1.07 1.65
N LEU A 120 8.10 -0.04 1.16
CA LEU A 120 6.72 -0.48 1.33
C LEU A 120 6.67 -1.40 2.55
N TYR A 121 5.87 -1.03 3.55
CA TYR A 121 5.63 -1.82 4.75
C TYR A 121 4.16 -2.23 4.83
N VAL A 122 3.90 -3.53 4.80
CA VAL A 122 2.55 -4.09 4.88
C VAL A 122 2.49 -5.13 5.99
N PHE A 123 1.59 -4.91 6.94
CA PHE A 123 1.29 -5.87 7.99
C PHE A 123 -0.05 -6.54 7.72
N PHE A 124 -0.08 -7.86 7.61
CA PHE A 124 -1.29 -8.63 7.36
C PHE A 124 -1.79 -9.31 8.62
N ARG A 125 -3.13 -9.34 8.76
CA ARG A 125 -3.84 -10.15 9.74
C ARG A 125 -5.05 -10.80 9.08
N THR A 126 -5.38 -12.04 9.46
CA THR A 126 -6.60 -12.70 8.95
C THR A 126 -7.86 -11.94 9.32
N ALA A 127 -8.87 -12.02 8.44
CA ALA A 127 -10.21 -11.47 8.67
C ALA A 127 -10.79 -11.87 10.03
N ASN A 128 -11.74 -11.07 10.53
CA ASN A 128 -12.42 -11.30 11.82
C ASN A 128 -11.44 -11.52 13.00
N ASN A 129 -10.29 -10.85 12.99
CA ASN A 129 -9.22 -10.99 14.00
C ASN A 129 -8.75 -12.45 14.19
N GLY A 130 -8.84 -13.29 13.16
CA GLY A 130 -8.44 -14.69 13.23
C GLY A 130 -9.35 -15.58 14.09
N THR A 131 -10.60 -15.18 14.32
CA THR A 131 -11.60 -16.04 14.96
C THR A 131 -11.94 -17.24 14.06
N VAL A 132 -12.04 -17.02 12.74
CA VAL A 132 -12.32 -18.03 11.72
C VAL A 132 -11.03 -18.38 10.96
N PRO A 133 -10.66 -19.67 10.80
CA PRO A 133 -9.60 -20.08 9.88
C PRO A 133 -9.95 -19.68 8.45
N VAL A 134 -8.97 -19.18 7.69
CA VAL A 134 -9.20 -18.77 6.31
C VAL A 134 -8.40 -19.63 5.35
N LYS A 135 -8.97 -19.88 4.17
CA LYS A 135 -8.32 -20.62 3.07
C LYS A 135 -7.86 -19.65 2.00
N ILE A 136 -6.59 -19.73 1.62
CA ILE A 136 -6.04 -18.94 0.51
C ILE A 136 -6.12 -19.76 -0.77
N TYR A 137 -6.94 -19.31 -1.71
CA TYR A 137 -7.10 -19.96 -3.00
C TYR A 137 -6.23 -19.28 -4.08
N PRO A 138 -5.69 -20.02 -5.06
CA PRO A 138 -4.93 -19.44 -6.17
C PRO A 138 -5.70 -18.42 -7.02
N SER A 139 -7.04 -18.44 -6.94
CA SER A 139 -7.90 -17.50 -7.64
C SER A 139 -7.98 -16.12 -6.98
N TYR A 140 -7.51 -15.96 -5.74
CA TYR A 140 -7.54 -14.69 -5.02
C TYR A 140 -6.52 -13.71 -5.60
N LYS A 141 -6.94 -12.45 -5.71
CA LYS A 141 -6.17 -11.37 -6.34
C LYS A 141 -6.26 -10.11 -5.50
N ILE A 142 -5.18 -9.34 -5.48
CA ILE A 142 -5.19 -7.95 -5.03
C ILE A 142 -4.93 -7.12 -6.28
N LYS A 143 -5.78 -6.13 -6.54
CA LYS A 143 -5.50 -5.09 -7.53
C LYS A 143 -5.16 -3.83 -6.78
N SER A 144 -4.08 -3.17 -7.14
CA SER A 144 -3.69 -1.88 -6.58
C SER A 144 -3.41 -0.88 -7.69
N ASN A 145 -3.79 0.37 -7.44
CA ASN A 145 -3.47 1.51 -8.29
C ASN A 145 -3.07 2.67 -7.39
N ILE A 146 -1.96 3.33 -7.72
CA ILE A 146 -1.47 4.52 -7.03
C ILE A 146 -1.38 5.63 -8.07
N ALA A 147 -2.01 6.76 -7.77
CA ALA A 147 -1.98 7.96 -8.60
C ALA A 147 -1.53 9.17 -7.76
N ILE A 148 -0.86 10.11 -8.44
CA ILE A 148 -0.50 11.42 -7.91
C ILE A 148 -1.26 12.47 -8.73
N ASP A 149 -1.93 13.38 -8.03
CA ASP A 149 -2.51 14.61 -8.59
C ASP A 149 -1.75 15.81 -8.00
N VAL A 150 -1.27 16.74 -8.83
CA VAL A 150 -0.47 17.89 -8.36
C VAL A 150 -1.14 19.19 -8.78
N LYS A 151 -1.40 20.05 -7.79
CA LYS A 151 -1.93 21.40 -8.02
C LYS A 151 -0.81 22.43 -7.92
N ALA A 152 -0.55 23.13 -9.01
CA ALA A 152 0.40 24.23 -9.08
C ALA A 152 -0.32 25.55 -9.42
N ASP A 153 0.20 26.66 -8.89
CA ASP A 153 -0.19 28.01 -9.26
C ASP A 153 0.86 28.62 -10.18
N VAL A 154 0.41 29.31 -11.24
CA VAL A 154 1.28 29.96 -12.21
C VAL A 154 0.95 31.45 -12.21
N SER A 155 1.88 32.26 -11.70
CA SER A 155 1.75 33.72 -11.69
C SER A 155 2.53 34.32 -12.86
N PHE A 156 1.85 35.11 -13.69
CA PHE A 156 2.45 35.78 -14.86
C PHE A 156 3.19 37.06 -14.49
#